data_AF-A0A0Q5VD77-F1
#
_entry.id   AF-A0A0Q5VD77-F1
#
_cell.length_a   1.000
_cell.length_b   1.000
_cell.length_c   1.000
_cell.angle_alpha   90.00
_cell.angle_beta   90.00
_cell.angle_gamma   90.00
#
_symmetry.space_group_name_H-M   'P 1'
#
loop_
_entity.id
_entity.type
_entity.pdbx_description
1 polymer ?
#
loop_
_entity_poly.entity_id
_entity_poly.type
_entity_poly.pdbx_seq_one_letter_code
_entity_poly.pdbx_strand_id
1 'polypeptide(L)'
;MIVTVAFDVKNHVEVMEGWPIKLGNTTFYLEREGNVLKRVCVSFSGIDIAQAPYVQPAGSEAEIPHITIQGGEHASRARKSIMNWQAVISGQQIVDLDFDNYELRFRAEDVSEEASIHLKSFRSNNGNVLNQECDFEQIGRAFCVGQISDDRIESTSHFREGRLAYAAKRYVDAYNNMYLFLETRFCDGKTGNEKQTDLLSKQLELCQAIENTAMAFAAQKSTGAPAFNLFNPDDTTREKIRTLVLLRGKLRHHSLKSPQRWDPNKQNEYESAARYLGAVVGEIVTKESLDDIYVPAVLQSFREISVATGHETKIKVRTHRLNRERMLELDMSYPTMVLSSKLCLSALRSAVQACEEDGQLGDTVRLQASSSRSELELFSLDFDVWAYTQSRAIEVKDPIVSVWCGFEHYQAGVIVRHEFSIPVPGSKLSIPEVWELLRKCFDHIEERNPTTRVMSLKLYLQKWDKAFAAYRVGVQVNN
;
A
#
# COMPACT_ATOMS: atom_id res chain seq x y z
N MET A 1 4.99 29.62 -17.86
CA MET A 1 4.17 29.49 -16.61
C MET A 1 3.91 28.02 -16.21
N ILE A 2 3.79 27.76 -14.90
CA ILE A 2 3.30 26.50 -14.31
C ILE A 2 1.85 26.64 -13.84
N VAL A 3 1.00 25.67 -14.23
CA VAL A 3 -0.37 25.52 -13.73
C VAL A 3 -0.44 24.32 -12.80
N THR A 4 -0.81 24.55 -11.54
CA THR A 4 -1.01 23.49 -10.54
C THR A 4 -2.48 23.31 -10.25
N VAL A 5 -2.93 22.05 -10.23
CA VAL A 5 -4.23 21.62 -9.73
C VAL A 5 -4.00 20.81 -8.46
N ALA A 6 -4.61 21.22 -7.35
CA ALA A 6 -4.47 20.54 -6.06
C ALA A 6 -5.83 20.01 -5.57
N PHE A 7 -5.87 18.73 -5.22
CA PHE A 7 -7.05 18.05 -4.69
C PHE A 7 -6.87 17.83 -3.19
N ASP A 8 -7.82 18.33 -2.40
CA ASP A 8 -7.80 18.19 -0.95
C ASP A 8 -8.05 16.74 -0.53
N VAL A 9 -7.30 16.26 0.46
CA VAL A 9 -7.49 14.95 1.06
C VAL A 9 -8.44 15.08 2.25
N LYS A 10 -9.59 14.42 2.19
CA LYS A 10 -10.65 14.49 3.19
C LYS A 10 -10.40 13.57 4.38
N ASN A 11 -9.68 12.47 4.17
CA ASN A 11 -9.36 11.50 5.20
C ASN A 11 -7.94 11.65 5.76
N HIS A 12 -7.72 11.26 7.01
CA HIS A 12 -6.38 11.23 7.62
C HIS A 12 -5.49 10.15 6.98
N VAL A 13 -4.47 10.56 6.23
CA VAL A 13 -3.48 9.66 5.61
C VAL A 13 -2.09 10.12 6.01
N GLU A 14 -1.29 9.21 6.58
CA GLU A 14 0.10 9.51 6.93
C GLU A 14 1.06 8.96 5.86
N VAL A 15 1.97 9.82 5.41
CA VAL A 15 3.01 9.52 4.44
C VAL A 15 4.32 10.16 4.92
N MET A 16 5.34 9.33 5.14
CA MET A 16 6.62 9.77 5.73
C MET A 16 7.46 10.66 4.81
N GLU A 17 7.32 10.51 3.50
CA GLU A 17 7.95 11.37 2.50
C GLU A 17 6.99 11.69 1.33
N GLY A 18 7.43 12.50 0.37
CA GLY A 18 6.55 13.00 -0.68
C GLY A 18 7.27 13.82 -1.72
N TRP A 19 8.32 13.28 -2.33
CA TRP A 19 9.10 14.00 -3.34
C TRP A 19 8.40 14.02 -4.71
N PRO A 20 8.65 15.04 -5.55
CA PRO A 20 7.90 15.23 -6.79
C PRO A 20 8.26 14.19 -7.86
N ILE A 21 7.24 13.61 -8.51
CA ILE A 21 7.37 12.69 -9.64
C ILE A 21 7.16 13.45 -10.94
N LYS A 22 8.24 13.71 -11.68
CA LYS A 22 8.18 14.44 -12.96
C LYS A 22 8.14 13.47 -14.14
N LEU A 23 7.06 13.54 -14.93
CA LEU A 23 6.82 12.78 -16.14
C LEU A 23 6.59 13.74 -17.31
N GLY A 24 7.63 13.99 -18.10
CA GLY A 24 7.61 14.99 -19.17
C GLY A 24 7.35 16.40 -18.62
N ASN A 25 6.28 17.04 -19.08
CA ASN A 25 5.86 18.37 -18.61
C ASN A 25 4.92 18.32 -17.39
N THR A 26 4.54 17.13 -16.93
CA THR A 26 3.64 16.92 -15.80
C THR A 26 4.43 16.54 -14.56
N THR A 27 4.12 17.14 -13.41
CA THR A 27 4.75 16.82 -12.12
C THR A 27 3.68 16.51 -11.09
N PHE A 28 3.74 15.32 -10.50
CA PHE A 28 2.88 14.90 -9.39
C PHE A 28 3.61 15.12 -8.07
N TYR A 29 2.93 15.62 -7.04
CA TYR A 29 3.53 15.74 -5.72
C TYR A 29 2.47 15.80 -4.61
N LEU A 30 2.93 15.59 -3.38
CA LEU A 30 2.10 15.58 -2.18
C LEU A 30 2.34 16.83 -1.34
N GLU A 31 1.28 17.51 -0.90
CA GLU A 31 1.37 18.54 0.14
C GLU A 31 1.04 17.93 1.48
N ARG A 32 1.95 18.08 2.43
CA ARG A 32 1.87 17.46 3.75
C ARG A 32 2.04 18.48 4.87
N GLU A 33 1.42 18.20 6.00
CA GLU A 33 1.65 18.89 7.28
C GLU A 33 2.24 17.87 8.25
N GLY A 34 3.56 17.94 8.49
CA GLY A 34 4.29 16.82 9.07
C GLY A 34 4.17 15.57 8.17
N ASN A 35 3.76 14.45 8.75
CA ASN A 35 3.48 13.23 7.99
C ASN A 35 2.06 13.17 7.42
N VAL A 36 1.17 14.12 7.75
CA VAL A 36 -0.24 14.04 7.33
C VAL A 36 -0.38 14.61 5.93
N LEU A 37 -0.84 13.78 4.98
CA LEU A 37 -1.18 14.18 3.63
C LEU A 37 -2.40 15.10 3.64
N LYS A 38 -2.24 16.30 3.05
CA LYS A 38 -3.31 17.30 2.93
C LYS A 38 -3.81 17.43 1.51
N ARG A 39 -2.93 17.33 0.52
CA ARG A 39 -3.30 17.45 -0.90
C ARG A 39 -2.48 16.57 -1.81
N VAL A 40 -3.12 16.12 -2.88
CA VAL A 40 -2.45 15.52 -4.04
C VAL A 40 -2.47 16.53 -5.16
N CYS A 41 -1.31 16.85 -5.71
CA CYS A 41 -1.14 17.94 -6.67
C CYS A 41 -0.61 17.43 -8.02
N VAL A 42 -1.08 18.05 -9.08
CA VAL A 42 -0.57 17.90 -10.45
C VAL A 42 -0.17 19.26 -10.96
N SER A 43 1.05 19.39 -11.46
CA SER A 43 1.54 20.61 -12.11
C SER A 43 1.90 20.37 -13.55
N PHE A 44 1.49 21.28 -14.43
CA PHE A 44 1.84 21.32 -15.84
C PHE A 44 2.82 22.47 -16.06
N SER A 45 3.98 22.16 -16.63
CA SER A 45 5.04 23.12 -16.97
C SER A 45 5.04 23.46 -18.46
N GLY A 46 5.63 24.60 -18.82
CA GLY A 46 5.66 25.08 -20.19
C GLY A 46 4.29 25.50 -20.73
N ILE A 47 3.41 25.98 -19.86
CA ILE A 47 2.10 26.52 -20.26
C ILE A 47 2.27 27.99 -20.67
N ASP A 48 1.69 28.33 -21.81
CA ASP A 48 1.67 29.70 -22.33
C ASP A 48 0.94 30.63 -21.34
N ILE A 49 1.56 31.77 -21.05
CA ILE A 49 1.02 32.81 -20.17
C ILE A 49 -0.31 33.36 -20.68
N ALA A 50 -0.59 33.26 -21.98
CA ALA A 50 -1.89 33.62 -22.54
C ALA A 50 -3.07 32.82 -21.94
N GLN A 51 -2.80 31.66 -21.33
CA GLN A 51 -3.80 30.84 -20.64
C GLN A 51 -3.99 31.24 -19.16
N ALA A 52 -3.23 32.20 -18.64
CA ALA A 52 -3.41 32.70 -17.29
C ALA A 52 -4.74 33.46 -17.16
N PRO A 53 -5.38 33.46 -15.97
CA PRO A 53 -6.53 34.30 -15.74
C PRO A 53 -6.16 35.76 -15.89
N TYR A 54 -6.93 36.51 -16.67
CA TYR A 54 -6.76 37.95 -16.79
C TYR A 54 -8.06 38.67 -16.47
N VAL A 55 -7.91 39.85 -15.88
CA VAL A 55 -9.02 40.75 -15.60
C VAL A 55 -9.09 41.72 -16.77
N GLN A 56 -10.21 41.71 -17.48
CA GLN A 56 -10.52 42.76 -18.42
C GLN A 56 -11.08 43.95 -17.62
N PRO A 57 -10.38 45.10 -17.59
CA PRO A 57 -10.84 46.27 -16.86
C PRO A 57 -12.20 46.73 -17.37
N ALA A 58 -13.03 47.28 -16.48
CA ALA A 58 -14.28 47.92 -16.88
C ALA A 58 -13.98 49.11 -17.80
N GLY A 59 -14.70 49.22 -18.93
CA GLY A 59 -14.53 50.34 -19.88
C GLY A 59 -15.16 51.65 -19.38
N SER A 60 -16.00 51.59 -18.35
CA SER A 60 -16.61 52.73 -17.68
C SER A 60 -16.93 52.42 -16.21
N GLU A 61 -17.21 53.44 -15.38
CA GLU A 61 -17.58 53.27 -13.96
C GLU A 61 -18.86 52.43 -13.73
N ALA A 62 -19.66 52.19 -14.76
CA ALA A 62 -20.88 51.40 -14.70
C ALA A 62 -20.71 49.93 -15.14
N GLU A 63 -19.55 49.57 -15.71
CA GLU A 63 -19.28 48.19 -16.15
C GLU A 63 -18.62 47.37 -15.04
N ILE A 64 -19.04 46.11 -14.91
CA ILE A 64 -18.41 45.16 -14.00
C ILE A 64 -17.19 44.56 -14.73
N PRO A 65 -15.98 44.63 -14.15
CA PRO A 65 -14.80 44.01 -14.76
C PRO A 65 -15.03 42.52 -14.99
N HIS A 66 -14.65 42.03 -16.17
CA HIS A 66 -14.84 40.64 -16.54
C HIS A 66 -13.56 39.84 -16.24
N ILE A 67 -13.68 38.72 -15.54
CA ILE A 67 -12.57 37.82 -15.28
C ILE A 67 -12.71 36.64 -16.23
N THR A 68 -11.78 36.48 -17.16
CA THR A 68 -11.70 35.28 -17.98
C THR A 68 -10.75 34.29 -17.33
N ILE A 69 -11.26 33.11 -16.97
CA ILE A 69 -10.48 32.02 -16.40
C ILE A 69 -10.34 30.94 -17.48
N GLN A 70 -9.14 30.79 -18.02
CA GLN A 70 -8.76 29.64 -18.84
C GLN A 70 -8.04 28.62 -17.94
N GLY A 71 -8.39 27.33 -18.06
CA GLY A 71 -7.81 26.30 -17.17
C GLY A 71 -8.67 25.07 -16.91
N GLY A 72 -9.94 25.06 -17.32
CA GLY A 72 -10.83 23.89 -17.16
C GLY A 72 -10.31 22.61 -17.85
N GLU A 73 -9.52 22.75 -18.92
CA GLU A 73 -8.85 21.63 -19.57
C GLU A 73 -7.75 21.03 -18.69
N HIS A 74 -6.90 21.86 -18.08
CA HIS A 74 -5.86 21.42 -17.14
C HIS A 74 -6.47 20.75 -15.91
N ALA A 75 -7.57 21.30 -15.39
CA ALA A 75 -8.33 20.68 -14.31
C ALA A 75 -8.88 19.31 -14.70
N SER A 76 -9.46 19.18 -15.91
CA SER A 76 -9.99 17.90 -16.42
C SER A 76 -8.89 16.87 -16.62
N ARG A 77 -7.74 17.28 -17.17
CA ARG A 77 -6.55 16.43 -17.33
C ARG A 77 -5.99 15.98 -15.98
N ALA A 78 -5.83 16.91 -15.03
CA ALA A 78 -5.39 16.59 -13.68
C ALA A 78 -6.36 15.63 -12.97
N ARG A 79 -7.67 15.87 -13.07
CA ARG A 79 -8.70 14.99 -12.51
C ARG A 79 -8.57 13.58 -13.08
N LYS A 80 -8.43 13.43 -14.41
CA LYS A 80 -8.23 12.12 -15.05
C LYS A 80 -6.96 11.42 -14.56
N SER A 81 -5.82 12.13 -14.53
CA SER A 81 -4.56 11.56 -14.05
C SER A 81 -4.62 11.14 -12.58
N ILE A 82 -5.27 11.94 -11.73
CA ILE A 82 -5.44 11.61 -10.32
C ILE A 82 -6.43 10.47 -10.12
N MET A 83 -7.49 10.35 -10.94
CA MET A 83 -8.38 9.18 -10.91
C MET A 83 -7.63 7.88 -11.29
N ASN A 84 -6.75 7.92 -12.29
CA ASN A 84 -5.88 6.78 -12.61
C ASN A 84 -5.00 6.41 -11.40
N TRP A 85 -4.31 7.39 -10.83
CA TRP A 85 -3.47 7.19 -9.65
C TRP A 85 -4.26 6.62 -8.47
N GLN A 86 -5.47 7.14 -8.23
CA GLN A 86 -6.32 6.72 -7.12
C GLN A 86 -6.85 5.29 -7.32
N ALA A 87 -7.12 4.88 -8.57
CA ALA A 87 -7.51 3.50 -8.90
C ALA A 87 -6.38 2.51 -8.59
N VAL A 88 -5.13 2.90 -8.81
CA VAL A 88 -3.96 2.09 -8.46
C VAL A 88 -3.73 2.07 -6.95
N ILE A 89 -3.72 3.21 -6.27
CA ILE A 89 -3.31 3.22 -4.85
C ILE A 89 -4.39 2.66 -3.90
N SER A 90 -5.65 2.60 -4.34
CA SER A 90 -6.77 2.18 -3.48
C SER A 90 -6.62 0.76 -2.94
N GLY A 91 -5.87 -0.13 -3.60
CA GLY A 91 -5.57 -1.46 -3.09
C GLY A 91 -4.70 -1.45 -1.83
N GLN A 92 -3.81 -0.47 -1.69
CA GLN A 92 -2.90 -0.36 -0.55
C GLN A 92 -3.40 0.67 0.48
N GLN A 93 -3.90 1.80 0.00
CA GLN A 93 -4.23 2.96 0.82
C GLN A 93 -5.43 3.71 0.24
N ILE A 94 -6.46 3.90 1.06
CA ILE A 94 -7.60 4.74 0.67
C ILE A 94 -7.21 6.21 0.87
N VAL A 95 -7.22 6.98 -0.22
CA VAL A 95 -7.09 8.44 -0.19
C VAL A 95 -8.39 9.01 -0.73
N ASP A 96 -9.16 9.68 0.11
CA ASP A 96 -10.42 10.33 -0.24
C ASP A 96 -10.13 11.74 -0.72
N LEU A 97 -10.34 12.00 -2.02
CA LEU A 97 -9.98 13.26 -2.65
C LEU A 97 -11.22 14.09 -2.99
N ASP A 98 -11.15 15.38 -2.67
CA ASP A 98 -12.14 16.34 -3.13
C ASP A 98 -11.91 16.70 -4.59
N PHE A 99 -12.63 16.03 -5.48
CA PHE A 99 -12.61 16.37 -6.89
C PHE A 99 -13.50 17.57 -7.23
N ASP A 100 -14.45 17.94 -6.38
CA ASP A 100 -15.43 18.99 -6.67
C ASP A 100 -14.92 20.36 -6.19
N ASN A 101 -14.10 20.38 -5.14
CA ASN A 101 -13.46 21.58 -4.59
C ASN A 101 -11.93 21.54 -4.78
N TYR A 102 -11.45 21.56 -6.03
CA TYR A 102 -10.02 21.60 -6.32
C TYR A 102 -9.48 23.03 -6.37
N GLU A 103 -8.21 23.20 -6.00
CA GLU A 103 -7.52 24.50 -6.01
C GLU A 103 -6.65 24.62 -7.27
N LEU A 104 -6.89 25.66 -8.08
CA LEU A 104 -6.01 26.05 -9.19
C LEU A 104 -5.01 27.11 -8.71
N ARG A 105 -3.72 26.85 -8.95
CA ARG A 105 -2.63 27.79 -8.65
C ARG A 105 -1.80 28.06 -9.89
N PHE A 106 -1.47 29.32 -10.09
CA PHE A 106 -0.64 29.79 -11.19
C PHE A 106 0.68 30.30 -10.62
N ARG A 107 1.80 29.75 -11.08
CA ARG A 107 3.15 30.16 -10.66
C ARG A 107 3.96 30.55 -11.87
N ALA A 108 4.60 31.71 -11.78
CA ALA A 108 5.58 32.17 -12.74
C ALA A 108 6.77 31.21 -12.80
N GLU A 109 7.27 30.94 -14.00
CA GLU A 109 8.50 30.18 -14.25
C GLU A 109 9.74 31.09 -14.10
N ASP A 110 9.60 32.40 -14.29
CA ASP A 110 10.66 33.39 -14.12
C ASP A 110 10.17 34.74 -13.52
N VAL A 111 11.12 35.61 -13.14
CA VAL A 111 10.85 36.89 -12.46
C VAL A 111 10.04 37.87 -13.33
N SER A 112 10.06 37.72 -14.66
CA SER A 112 9.32 38.58 -15.58
C SER A 112 7.84 38.20 -15.67
N GLU A 113 7.50 36.92 -15.47
CA GLU A 113 6.12 36.42 -15.48
C GLU A 113 5.34 36.80 -14.20
N GLU A 114 6.02 37.05 -13.08
CA GLU A 114 5.39 37.23 -11.76
C GLU A 114 4.48 38.45 -11.66
N ALA A 115 4.76 39.52 -12.42
CA ALA A 115 3.94 40.73 -12.46
C ALA A 115 2.57 40.55 -13.15
N SER A 116 2.38 39.44 -13.88
CA SER A 116 1.19 39.21 -14.72
C SER A 116 0.13 38.31 -14.07
N ILE A 117 0.41 37.73 -12.89
CA ILE A 117 -0.47 36.76 -12.21
C ILE A 117 -1.28 37.44 -11.10
N HIS A 118 -2.54 37.76 -11.38
CA HIS A 118 -3.36 38.63 -10.53
C HIS A 118 -4.09 37.93 -9.37
N LEU A 119 -4.33 36.61 -9.45
CA LEU A 119 -5.05 35.82 -8.43
C LEU A 119 -4.29 34.52 -8.14
N LYS A 120 -3.89 34.30 -6.88
CA LYS A 120 -2.94 33.23 -6.50
C LYS A 120 -3.59 31.96 -5.90
N SER A 121 -4.80 32.02 -5.31
CA SER A 121 -5.59 30.85 -4.82
C SER A 121 -6.99 31.20 -4.24
N PHE A 122 -7.86 30.18 -3.99
CA PHE A 122 -9.14 30.25 -3.23
C PHE A 122 -9.42 28.93 -2.46
N ARG A 123 -10.25 28.91 -1.39
CA ARG A 123 -10.33 27.77 -0.42
C ARG A 123 -11.69 27.57 0.31
N SER A 124 -11.98 26.32 0.74
CA SER A 124 -12.86 25.92 1.87
C SER A 124 -12.51 24.48 2.34
N ASN A 125 -12.62 24.14 3.63
CA ASN A 125 -12.18 22.84 4.20
C ASN A 125 -13.11 22.29 5.30
N ASN A 126 -13.23 20.95 5.39
CA ASN A 126 -13.62 20.18 6.59
C ASN A 126 -13.06 18.75 6.50
N GLY A 127 -12.51 18.22 7.61
CA GLY A 127 -11.78 16.93 7.63
C GLY A 127 -12.51 15.79 8.33
N ASN A 128 -12.09 14.55 8.07
CA ASN A 128 -12.26 13.43 9.00
C ASN A 128 -11.18 12.34 8.79
N VAL A 129 -11.19 11.28 9.59
CA VAL A 129 -10.03 10.39 9.84
C VAL A 129 -10.27 8.99 9.26
N LEU A 130 -9.43 8.53 8.33
CA LEU A 130 -9.27 7.11 7.97
C LEU A 130 -7.89 6.85 7.38
N ASN A 131 -7.01 6.19 8.14
CA ASN A 131 -6.02 5.16 7.74
C ASN A 131 -4.70 5.22 8.53
N GLN A 132 -3.93 4.13 8.40
CA GLN A 132 -2.59 3.91 8.93
C GLN A 132 -1.51 4.54 8.03
N GLU A 133 -0.28 4.59 8.54
CA GLU A 133 0.89 5.09 7.82
C GLU A 133 1.20 4.28 6.56
N CYS A 134 1.31 4.97 5.42
CA CYS A 134 1.66 4.39 4.13
C CYS A 134 3.09 4.78 3.73
N ASP A 135 3.80 3.85 3.09
CA ASP A 135 5.13 4.12 2.55
C ASP A 135 4.99 4.91 1.24
N PHE A 136 5.77 5.97 1.10
CA PHE A 136 5.68 6.82 -0.09
C PHE A 136 6.04 6.05 -1.35
N GLU A 137 6.88 5.03 -1.27
CA GLU A 137 7.29 4.25 -2.44
C GLU A 137 6.09 3.69 -3.23
N GLN A 138 5.07 3.19 -2.53
CA GLN A 138 3.86 2.67 -3.17
C GLN A 138 3.03 3.80 -3.80
N ILE A 139 2.87 4.90 -3.07
CA ILE A 139 2.16 6.10 -3.54
C ILE A 139 2.85 6.75 -4.75
N GLY A 140 4.17 6.82 -4.71
CA GLY A 140 5.03 7.41 -5.72
C GLY A 140 5.07 6.60 -7.01
N ARG A 141 5.23 5.27 -6.89
CA ARG A 141 5.17 4.36 -8.05
C ARG A 141 3.81 4.39 -8.73
N ALA A 142 2.72 4.56 -7.99
CA ALA A 142 1.38 4.69 -8.58
C ALA A 142 1.27 5.88 -9.55
N PHE A 143 2.05 6.96 -9.38
CA PHE A 143 2.08 8.06 -10.36
C PHE A 143 2.73 7.66 -11.70
N CYS A 144 3.52 6.57 -11.72
CA CYS A 144 4.25 6.10 -12.89
C CYS A 144 3.49 5.04 -13.71
N VAL A 145 2.36 4.51 -13.22
CA VAL A 145 1.60 3.42 -13.87
C VAL A 145 0.92 3.84 -15.18
N GLY A 146 0.64 5.13 -15.36
CA GLY A 146 0.08 5.65 -16.61
C GLY A 146 -1.45 5.57 -16.67
N GLN A 147 -2.00 5.13 -17.80
CA GLN A 147 -3.45 5.12 -18.03
C GLN A 147 -4.09 3.81 -17.58
N ILE A 148 -5.12 3.92 -16.76
CA ILE A 148 -5.98 2.81 -16.33
C ILE A 148 -7.27 2.83 -17.16
N SER A 149 -7.88 1.67 -17.37
CA SER A 149 -9.15 1.57 -18.10
C SER A 149 -10.31 2.17 -17.30
N ASP A 150 -11.27 2.80 -18.00
CA ASP A 150 -12.36 3.53 -17.35
C ASP A 150 -13.24 2.61 -16.48
N ASP A 151 -13.44 1.36 -16.90
CA ASP A 151 -14.20 0.36 -16.14
C ASP A 151 -13.54 0.01 -14.80
N ARG A 152 -12.20 0.02 -14.75
CA ARG A 152 -11.43 -0.22 -13.53
C ARG A 152 -11.39 1.01 -12.61
N ILE A 153 -11.35 2.21 -13.19
CA ILE A 153 -11.49 3.47 -12.43
C ILE A 153 -12.86 3.51 -11.76
N GLU A 154 -13.92 3.21 -12.53
CA GLU A 154 -15.29 3.21 -12.02
C GLU A 154 -15.49 2.12 -10.95
N SER A 155 -15.10 0.87 -11.21
CA SER A 155 -15.25 -0.19 -10.22
C SER A 155 -14.48 0.13 -8.94
N THR A 156 -13.22 0.55 -9.03
CA THR A 156 -12.40 0.88 -7.86
C THR A 156 -12.94 2.08 -7.08
N SER A 157 -13.63 3.02 -7.74
CA SER A 157 -14.34 4.09 -7.04
C SER A 157 -15.41 3.54 -6.10
N HIS A 158 -16.16 2.52 -6.53
CA HIS A 158 -17.13 1.82 -5.66
C HIS A 158 -16.44 1.09 -4.51
N PHE A 159 -15.29 0.44 -4.76
CA PHE A 159 -14.51 -0.16 -3.68
C PHE A 159 -14.13 0.89 -2.62
N ARG A 160 -13.60 2.04 -3.04
CA ARG A 160 -13.24 3.15 -2.14
C ARG A 160 -14.43 3.65 -1.33
N GLU A 161 -15.53 4.00 -1.98
CA GLU A 161 -16.75 4.44 -1.30
C GLU A 161 -17.26 3.38 -0.32
N GLY A 162 -17.16 2.10 -0.68
CA GLY A 162 -17.49 0.99 0.19
C GLY A 162 -16.61 0.93 1.45
N ARG A 163 -15.30 1.16 1.32
CA ARG A 163 -14.37 1.22 2.45
C ARG A 163 -14.65 2.40 3.37
N LEU A 164 -14.91 3.59 2.80
CA LEU A 164 -15.29 4.79 3.55
C LEU A 164 -16.61 4.59 4.30
N ALA A 165 -17.60 4.00 3.64
CA ALA A 165 -18.89 3.67 4.26
C ALA A 165 -18.75 2.65 5.40
N TYR A 166 -17.94 1.61 5.20
CA TYR A 166 -17.70 0.58 6.22
C TYR A 166 -17.09 1.18 7.49
N ALA A 167 -16.06 2.00 7.31
CA ALA A 167 -15.41 2.72 8.40
C ALA A 167 -16.36 3.68 9.15
N ALA A 168 -17.28 4.31 8.43
CA ALA A 168 -18.35 5.13 9.00
C ALA A 168 -19.50 4.30 9.62
N LYS A 169 -19.37 2.95 9.69
CA LYS A 169 -20.39 2.00 10.18
C LYS A 169 -21.69 2.01 9.39
N ARG A 170 -21.66 2.50 8.14
CA ARG A 170 -22.76 2.43 7.17
C ARG A 170 -22.66 1.14 6.37
N TYR A 171 -22.86 0.01 7.05
CA TYR A 171 -22.57 -1.32 6.48
C TYR A 171 -23.43 -1.70 5.28
N VAL A 172 -24.67 -1.23 5.20
CA VAL A 172 -25.53 -1.44 4.01
C VAL A 172 -24.96 -0.69 2.80
N ASP A 173 -24.53 0.56 2.99
CA ASP A 173 -23.90 1.34 1.91
C ASP A 173 -22.56 0.73 1.51
N ALA A 174 -21.79 0.24 2.48
CA ALA A 174 -20.55 -0.47 2.23
C ALA A 174 -20.79 -1.70 1.36
N TYR A 175 -21.73 -2.56 1.74
CA TYR A 175 -22.09 -3.75 0.98
C TYR A 175 -22.57 -3.40 -0.43
N ASN A 176 -23.46 -2.42 -0.57
CA ASN A 176 -23.98 -2.00 -1.87
C ASN A 176 -22.88 -1.49 -2.81
N ASN A 177 -21.95 -0.68 -2.29
CA ASN A 177 -20.81 -0.21 -3.07
C ASN A 177 -19.86 -1.36 -3.45
N MET A 178 -19.54 -2.27 -2.54
CA MET A 178 -18.73 -3.44 -2.87
C MET A 178 -19.40 -4.35 -3.91
N TYR A 179 -20.73 -4.44 -3.90
CA TYR A 179 -21.45 -5.18 -4.95
C TYR A 179 -21.46 -4.41 -6.28
N LEU A 180 -21.58 -3.08 -6.26
CA LEU A 180 -21.47 -2.26 -7.47
C LEU A 180 -20.12 -2.45 -8.15
N PHE A 181 -19.02 -2.59 -7.39
CA PHE A 181 -17.73 -3.01 -7.96
C PHE A 181 -17.88 -4.28 -8.83
N LEU A 182 -18.52 -5.33 -8.30
CA LEU A 182 -18.72 -6.59 -9.03
C LEU A 182 -19.63 -6.41 -10.24
N GLU A 183 -20.67 -5.58 -10.12
CA GLU A 183 -21.62 -5.32 -11.20
C GLU A 183 -20.94 -4.59 -12.37
N THR A 184 -20.18 -3.53 -12.08
CA THR A 184 -19.41 -2.77 -13.06
C THR A 184 -18.33 -3.63 -13.72
N ARG A 185 -17.60 -4.43 -12.95
CA ARG A 185 -16.46 -5.21 -13.45
C ARG A 185 -16.86 -6.45 -14.23
N PHE A 186 -17.91 -7.15 -13.82
CA PHE A 186 -18.18 -8.52 -14.26
C PHE A 186 -19.59 -8.74 -14.82
N CYS A 187 -20.53 -7.81 -14.61
CA CYS A 187 -21.90 -7.97 -15.08
C CYS A 187 -22.26 -7.13 -16.30
N ASP A 188 -21.45 -6.12 -16.68
CA ASP A 188 -21.65 -5.31 -17.90
C ASP A 188 -23.10 -4.74 -17.99
N GLY A 189 -23.57 -4.15 -16.88
CA GLY A 189 -24.92 -3.57 -16.77
C GLY A 189 -26.09 -4.58 -16.80
N LYS A 190 -25.82 -5.90 -16.85
CA LYS A 190 -26.87 -6.92 -16.86
C LYS A 190 -27.48 -7.07 -15.46
N THR A 191 -28.81 -7.03 -15.41
CA THR A 191 -29.61 -7.14 -14.19
C THR A 191 -30.34 -8.48 -14.09
N GLY A 192 -30.72 -8.86 -12.86
CA GLY A 192 -31.47 -10.09 -12.56
C GLY A 192 -30.65 -11.13 -11.81
N ASN A 193 -31.21 -11.69 -10.73
CA ASN A 193 -30.45 -12.47 -9.75
C ASN A 193 -29.74 -13.69 -10.35
N GLU A 194 -30.45 -14.53 -11.12
CA GLU A 194 -29.84 -15.72 -11.75
C GLU A 194 -28.81 -15.33 -12.81
N LYS A 195 -29.11 -14.31 -13.62
CA LYS A 195 -28.22 -13.85 -14.68
C LYS A 195 -26.92 -13.28 -14.13
N GLN A 196 -27.00 -12.47 -13.07
CA GLN A 196 -25.81 -11.96 -12.37
C GLN A 196 -25.04 -13.10 -11.70
N THR A 197 -25.74 -14.04 -11.05
CA THR A 197 -25.11 -15.23 -10.46
C THR A 197 -24.32 -16.02 -11.49
N ASP A 198 -24.90 -16.29 -12.66
CA ASP A 198 -24.25 -17.03 -13.74
C ASP A 198 -23.05 -16.29 -14.35
N LEU A 199 -23.12 -14.95 -14.47
CA LEU A 199 -22.01 -14.14 -14.99
C LEU A 199 -20.84 -14.13 -14.01
N LEU A 200 -21.12 -13.85 -12.73
CA LEU A 200 -20.12 -13.82 -11.66
C LEU A 200 -19.47 -15.19 -11.45
N SER A 201 -20.25 -16.28 -11.53
CA SER A 201 -19.73 -17.64 -11.33
C SER A 201 -18.78 -18.13 -12.44
N LYS A 202 -18.74 -17.43 -13.58
CA LYS A 202 -17.81 -17.71 -14.68
C LYS A 202 -16.49 -16.97 -14.52
N GLN A 203 -16.39 -16.02 -13.59
CA GLN A 203 -15.18 -15.23 -13.38
C GLN A 203 -14.25 -15.96 -12.42
N LEU A 204 -13.19 -16.57 -12.98
CA LEU A 204 -12.26 -17.40 -12.21
C LEU A 204 -11.64 -16.64 -11.04
N GLU A 205 -11.19 -15.41 -11.27
CA GLU A 205 -10.56 -14.57 -10.25
C GLU A 205 -11.51 -14.25 -9.08
N LEU A 206 -12.77 -13.90 -9.39
CA LEU A 206 -13.78 -13.67 -8.37
C LEU A 206 -14.09 -14.94 -7.57
N CYS A 207 -14.26 -16.07 -8.27
CA CYS A 207 -14.53 -17.35 -7.62
C CYS A 207 -13.40 -17.73 -6.66
N GLN A 208 -12.14 -17.53 -7.05
CA GLN A 208 -10.98 -17.76 -6.19
C GLN A 208 -11.00 -16.83 -4.95
N ALA A 209 -11.20 -15.53 -5.13
CA ALA A 209 -11.26 -14.58 -4.01
C ALA A 209 -12.40 -14.90 -3.01
N ILE A 210 -13.55 -15.32 -3.52
CA ILE A 210 -14.69 -15.77 -2.69
C ILE A 210 -14.31 -16.97 -1.82
N GLU A 211 -13.67 -17.98 -2.40
CA GLU A 211 -13.27 -19.19 -1.68
C GLU A 211 -12.13 -18.92 -0.68
N ASN A 212 -11.10 -18.18 -1.10
CA ASN A 212 -9.99 -17.77 -0.23
C ASN A 212 -10.50 -17.01 1.01
N THR A 213 -11.36 -16.01 0.77
CA THR A 213 -11.95 -15.22 1.86
C THR A 213 -12.85 -16.08 2.75
N ALA A 214 -13.64 -17.00 2.18
CA ALA A 214 -14.50 -17.89 2.96
C ALA A 214 -13.68 -18.80 3.91
N MET A 215 -12.60 -19.38 3.41
CA MET A 215 -11.67 -20.19 4.22
C MET A 215 -11.03 -19.34 5.34
N ALA A 216 -10.57 -18.13 5.03
CA ALA A 216 -9.97 -17.24 6.02
C ALA A 216 -10.95 -16.87 7.15
N PHE A 217 -12.21 -16.58 6.83
CA PHE A 217 -13.24 -16.27 7.81
C PHE A 217 -13.65 -17.50 8.64
N ALA A 218 -13.68 -18.68 8.04
CA ALA A 218 -13.93 -19.93 8.76
C ALA A 218 -12.85 -20.19 9.82
N ALA A 219 -11.57 -19.93 9.51
CA ALA A 219 -10.46 -20.09 10.45
C ALA A 219 -10.54 -19.12 11.65
N GLN A 220 -11.07 -17.90 11.45
CA GLN A 220 -11.21 -16.88 12.52
C GLN A 220 -12.26 -17.20 13.58
N LYS A 221 -13.20 -18.13 13.32
CA LYS A 221 -14.18 -18.57 14.35
C LYS A 221 -13.51 -19.17 15.59
N SER A 222 -12.26 -19.64 15.47
CA SER A 222 -11.48 -20.20 16.58
C SER A 222 -10.97 -19.16 17.59
N THR A 223 -11.06 -17.85 17.32
CA THR A 223 -10.45 -16.78 18.12
C THR A 223 -11.43 -15.84 18.83
N GLY A 224 -12.71 -16.21 18.95
CA GLY A 224 -13.71 -15.44 19.71
C GLY A 224 -14.35 -14.23 18.98
N ALA A 225 -14.13 -14.10 17.67
CA ALA A 225 -14.84 -13.13 16.82
C ALA A 225 -16.32 -13.54 16.61
N PRO A 226 -17.24 -12.59 16.34
CA PRO A 226 -18.63 -12.92 15.99
C PRO A 226 -18.68 -13.94 14.85
N ALA A 227 -19.49 -14.99 15.01
CA ALA A 227 -19.54 -16.08 14.05
C ALA A 227 -20.02 -15.56 12.68
N PHE A 228 -19.16 -15.67 11.66
CA PHE A 228 -19.54 -15.43 10.27
C PHE A 228 -20.55 -16.50 9.82
N ASN A 229 -21.76 -16.09 9.46
CA ASN A 229 -22.89 -16.98 9.15
C ASN A 229 -23.58 -16.62 7.82
N LEU A 230 -22.87 -15.97 6.90
CA LEU A 230 -23.45 -15.58 5.61
C LEU A 230 -23.74 -16.79 4.70
N PHE A 231 -22.93 -17.85 4.81
CA PHE A 231 -23.04 -19.07 4.02
C PHE A 231 -22.88 -20.30 4.91
N ASN A 232 -23.37 -21.44 4.44
CA ASN A 232 -23.06 -22.73 5.07
C ASN A 232 -21.66 -23.20 4.62
N PRO A 233 -20.95 -23.99 5.46
CA PRO A 233 -19.64 -24.54 5.09
C PRO A 233 -19.65 -25.36 3.80
N ASP A 234 -20.76 -26.04 3.51
CA ASP A 234 -20.91 -26.93 2.35
C ASP A 234 -21.45 -26.21 1.10
N ASP A 235 -21.76 -24.91 1.18
CA ASP A 235 -22.25 -24.14 0.04
C ASP A 235 -21.18 -24.09 -1.06
N THR A 236 -21.58 -24.40 -2.29
CA THR A 236 -20.75 -24.25 -3.48
C THR A 236 -20.43 -22.78 -3.75
N THR A 237 -19.36 -22.50 -4.51
CA THR A 237 -19.01 -21.12 -4.90
C THR A 237 -20.17 -20.38 -5.56
N ARG A 238 -20.93 -21.07 -6.42
CA ARG A 238 -22.11 -20.51 -7.08
C ARG A 238 -23.22 -20.16 -6.08
N GLU A 239 -23.43 -20.97 -5.05
CA GLU A 239 -24.40 -20.69 -3.99
C GLU A 239 -23.97 -19.50 -3.12
N LYS A 240 -22.67 -19.38 -2.80
CA LYS A 240 -22.12 -18.20 -2.13
C LYS A 240 -22.37 -16.93 -2.95
N ILE A 241 -22.07 -16.97 -4.25
CA ILE A 241 -22.34 -15.87 -5.19
C ILE A 241 -23.84 -15.54 -5.20
N ARG A 242 -24.71 -16.55 -5.33
CA ARG A 242 -26.16 -16.36 -5.35
C ARG A 242 -26.65 -15.65 -4.08
N THR A 243 -26.14 -16.05 -2.92
CA THR A 243 -26.48 -15.42 -1.64
C THR A 243 -26.07 -13.95 -1.60
N LEU A 244 -24.88 -13.60 -2.15
CA LEU A 244 -24.46 -12.20 -2.25
C LEU A 244 -25.40 -11.37 -3.15
N VAL A 245 -25.78 -11.93 -4.31
CA VAL A 245 -26.68 -11.31 -5.28
C VAL A 245 -28.06 -11.07 -4.66
N LEU A 246 -28.61 -12.08 -3.98
CA LEU A 246 -29.91 -12.00 -3.30
C LEU A 246 -29.90 -10.96 -2.18
N LEU A 247 -28.82 -10.91 -1.39
CA LEU A 247 -28.69 -9.91 -0.32
C LEU A 247 -28.63 -8.50 -0.91
N ARG A 248 -27.91 -8.26 -2.00
CA ARG A 248 -27.94 -6.97 -2.71
C ARG A 248 -29.35 -6.60 -3.14
N GLY A 249 -30.09 -7.54 -3.71
CA GLY A 249 -31.49 -7.34 -4.10
C GLY A 249 -32.36 -6.87 -2.92
N LYS A 250 -32.24 -7.55 -1.77
CA LYS A 250 -32.95 -7.22 -0.53
C LYS A 250 -32.59 -5.82 0.00
N LEU A 251 -31.31 -5.46 -0.04
CA LEU A 251 -30.83 -4.18 0.50
C LEU A 251 -31.18 -2.98 -0.39
N ARG A 252 -31.17 -3.16 -1.72
CA ARG A 252 -31.42 -2.07 -2.67
C ARG A 252 -32.91 -1.79 -2.92
N HIS A 253 -33.75 -2.83 -2.93
CA HIS A 253 -35.18 -2.69 -3.22
C HIS A 253 -36.00 -2.54 -1.94
N HIS A 254 -35.89 -1.36 -1.31
CA HIS A 254 -36.63 -1.05 -0.10
C HIS A 254 -38.11 -0.79 -0.41
N SER A 255 -39.01 -1.57 0.20
CA SER A 255 -40.46 -1.36 0.12
C SER A 255 -41.06 -1.33 1.51
N LEU A 256 -41.82 -0.27 1.82
CA LEU A 256 -42.54 -0.17 3.10
C LEU A 256 -43.57 -1.29 3.29
N LYS A 257 -44.02 -1.92 2.19
CA LYS A 257 -44.96 -3.05 2.21
C LYS A 257 -44.30 -4.40 2.51
N SER A 258 -42.97 -4.49 2.41
CA SER A 258 -42.26 -5.75 2.67
C SER A 258 -42.02 -5.93 4.17
N PRO A 259 -42.45 -7.05 4.78
CA PRO A 259 -42.10 -7.38 6.15
C PRO A 259 -40.61 -7.72 6.32
N GLN A 260 -39.90 -7.97 5.21
CA GLN A 260 -38.48 -8.31 5.18
C GLN A 260 -37.58 -7.11 4.86
N ARG A 261 -38.13 -5.88 4.88
CA ARG A 261 -37.33 -4.66 4.69
C ARG A 261 -36.25 -4.58 5.77
N TRP A 262 -35.07 -4.13 5.38
CA TRP A 262 -34.02 -3.86 6.34
C TRP A 262 -34.32 -2.55 7.10
N ASP A 263 -33.85 -2.45 8.33
CA ASP A 263 -34.05 -1.28 9.19
C ASP A 263 -32.81 -0.37 9.12
N PRO A 264 -32.93 0.90 8.70
CA PRO A 264 -31.83 1.86 8.68
C PRO A 264 -31.08 1.99 10.00
N ASN A 265 -31.75 1.74 11.13
CA ASN A 265 -31.16 1.81 12.47
C ASN A 265 -30.44 0.53 12.89
N LYS A 266 -30.51 -0.54 12.07
CA LYS A 266 -29.89 -1.84 12.35
C LYS A 266 -28.77 -2.18 11.38
N GLN A 267 -27.90 -1.21 11.10
CA GLN A 267 -26.73 -1.39 10.22
C GLN A 267 -25.88 -2.61 10.65
N ASN A 268 -25.67 -2.79 11.95
CA ASN A 268 -24.79 -3.84 12.51
C ASN A 268 -25.19 -5.27 12.09
N GLU A 269 -26.45 -5.52 11.74
CA GLU A 269 -26.90 -6.82 11.20
C GLU A 269 -26.19 -7.19 9.89
N TYR A 270 -25.68 -6.18 9.16
CA TYR A 270 -25.04 -6.34 7.85
C TYR A 270 -23.51 -6.18 7.91
N GLU A 271 -22.92 -5.95 9.09
CA GLU A 271 -21.48 -5.74 9.26
C GLU A 271 -20.67 -6.92 8.69
N SER A 272 -21.02 -8.15 9.06
CA SER A 272 -20.33 -9.36 8.62
C SER A 272 -20.38 -9.54 7.11
N ALA A 273 -21.52 -9.24 6.48
CA ALA A 273 -21.69 -9.34 5.04
C ALA A 273 -20.88 -8.26 4.30
N ALA A 274 -20.91 -7.02 4.79
CA ALA A 274 -20.12 -5.92 4.25
C ALA A 274 -18.61 -6.18 4.39
N ARG A 275 -18.18 -6.70 5.54
CA ARG A 275 -16.78 -7.06 5.79
C ARG A 275 -16.30 -8.17 4.88
N TYR A 276 -17.09 -9.22 4.71
CA TYR A 276 -16.76 -10.34 3.81
C TYR A 276 -16.64 -9.87 2.36
N LEU A 277 -17.67 -9.18 1.84
CA LEU A 277 -17.64 -8.71 0.46
C LEU A 277 -16.53 -7.69 0.23
N GLY A 278 -16.27 -6.82 1.22
CA GLY A 278 -15.14 -5.89 1.20
C GLY A 278 -13.77 -6.59 1.19
N ALA A 279 -13.64 -7.75 1.82
CA ALA A 279 -12.42 -8.56 1.76
C ALA A 279 -12.26 -9.24 0.38
N VAL A 280 -13.34 -9.79 -0.19
CA VAL A 280 -13.33 -10.38 -1.55
C VAL A 280 -12.92 -9.35 -2.59
N VAL A 281 -13.55 -8.17 -2.59
CA VAL A 281 -13.20 -7.10 -3.52
C VAL A 281 -11.80 -6.55 -3.22
N GLY A 282 -11.46 -6.43 -1.93
CA GLY A 282 -10.14 -5.99 -1.50
C GLY A 282 -9.01 -6.87 -2.01
N GLU A 283 -9.18 -8.20 -2.04
CA GLU A 283 -8.21 -9.15 -2.59
C GLU A 283 -7.93 -8.86 -4.07
N ILE A 284 -8.99 -8.68 -4.87
CA ILE A 284 -8.90 -8.36 -6.30
C ILE A 284 -8.18 -7.01 -6.51
N VAL A 285 -8.67 -5.94 -5.87
CA VAL A 285 -8.09 -4.60 -6.04
C VAL A 285 -6.65 -4.55 -5.57
N THR A 286 -6.31 -5.20 -4.44
CA THR A 286 -4.93 -5.23 -3.92
C THR A 286 -4.00 -5.92 -4.91
N LYS A 287 -4.40 -7.07 -5.44
CA LYS A 287 -3.60 -7.81 -6.43
C LYS A 287 -3.35 -6.98 -7.68
N GLU A 288 -4.40 -6.43 -8.31
CA GLU A 288 -4.26 -5.57 -9.49
C GLU A 288 -3.33 -4.36 -9.22
N SER A 289 -3.49 -3.75 -8.04
CA SER A 289 -2.70 -2.59 -7.64
C SER A 289 -1.22 -2.94 -7.42
N LEU A 290 -0.93 -4.12 -6.87
CA LEU A 290 0.45 -4.61 -6.73
C LEU A 290 1.05 -4.95 -8.09
N ASP A 291 0.30 -5.66 -8.94
CA ASP A 291 0.75 -6.03 -10.28
C ASP A 291 1.17 -4.78 -11.07
N ASP A 292 0.41 -3.67 -10.98
CA ASP A 292 0.73 -2.40 -11.62
C ASP A 292 2.01 -1.74 -11.10
N ILE A 293 2.15 -1.56 -9.77
CA ILE A 293 3.26 -0.79 -9.20
C ILE A 293 4.59 -1.54 -9.20
N TYR A 294 4.55 -2.86 -9.42
CA TYR A 294 5.72 -3.73 -9.51
C TYR A 294 6.08 -4.16 -10.95
N VAL A 295 5.37 -3.65 -11.97
CA VAL A 295 5.80 -3.85 -13.37
C VAL A 295 7.22 -3.28 -13.55
N PRO A 296 8.15 -4.00 -14.24
CA PRO A 296 9.54 -3.54 -14.39
C PRO A 296 9.69 -2.12 -14.94
N ALA A 297 8.84 -1.71 -15.88
CA ALA A 297 8.86 -0.36 -16.45
C ALA A 297 8.53 0.74 -15.41
N VAL A 298 7.58 0.46 -14.51
CA VAL A 298 7.19 1.37 -13.43
C VAL A 298 8.31 1.48 -12.39
N LEU A 299 8.89 0.35 -12.00
CA LEU A 299 10.04 0.31 -11.08
C LEU A 299 11.23 1.09 -11.64
N GLN A 300 11.54 0.89 -12.92
CA GLN A 300 12.65 1.58 -13.59
C GLN A 300 12.41 3.09 -13.67
N SER A 301 11.22 3.52 -14.12
CA SER A 301 10.85 4.93 -14.22
C SER A 301 10.93 5.63 -12.86
N PHE A 302 10.33 5.02 -11.82
CA PHE A 302 10.36 5.58 -10.46
C PHE A 302 11.80 5.72 -9.94
N ARG A 303 12.65 4.72 -10.19
CA ARG A 303 14.06 4.74 -9.81
C ARG A 303 14.83 5.84 -10.53
N GLU A 304 14.65 5.98 -11.84
CA GLU A 304 15.32 7.01 -12.64
C GLU A 304 14.96 8.41 -12.14
N ILE A 305 13.68 8.66 -11.85
CA ILE A 305 13.20 9.94 -11.31
C ILE A 305 13.81 10.21 -9.93
N SER A 306 13.79 9.21 -9.04
CA SER A 306 14.40 9.33 -7.71
C SER A 306 15.88 9.71 -7.80
N VAL A 307 16.66 9.00 -8.61
CA VAL A 307 18.10 9.27 -8.80
C VAL A 307 18.32 10.65 -9.41
N ALA A 308 17.60 10.99 -10.48
CA ALA A 308 17.75 12.28 -11.17
C ALA A 308 17.40 13.49 -10.29
N THR A 309 16.53 13.29 -9.29
CA THR A 309 16.10 14.34 -8.37
C THR A 309 16.82 14.31 -7.02
N GLY A 310 17.78 13.38 -6.83
CA GLY A 310 18.56 13.25 -5.60
C GLY A 310 17.78 12.69 -4.41
N HIS A 311 16.65 12.04 -4.64
CA HIS A 311 15.83 11.40 -3.61
C HIS A 311 16.18 9.91 -3.44
N GLU A 312 17.47 9.63 -3.26
CA GLU A 312 17.99 8.27 -3.06
C GLU A 312 18.72 8.12 -1.72
N THR A 313 18.52 6.97 -1.08
CA THR A 313 19.32 6.54 0.07
C THR A 313 20.34 5.53 -0.40
N LYS A 314 21.61 5.82 -0.14
CA LYS A 314 22.72 4.90 -0.40
C LYS A 314 23.07 4.12 0.86
N ILE A 315 22.97 2.81 0.78
CA ILE A 315 23.27 1.88 1.88
C ILE A 315 24.50 1.08 1.51
N LYS A 316 25.46 1.04 2.42
CA LYS A 316 26.64 0.19 2.33
C LYS A 316 26.44 -1.03 3.21
N VAL A 317 26.40 -2.22 2.61
CA VAL A 317 26.30 -3.50 3.34
C VAL A 317 27.64 -4.21 3.30
N ARG A 318 28.14 -4.64 4.46
CA ARG A 318 29.37 -5.40 4.62
C ARG A 318 29.07 -6.81 5.08
N THR A 319 29.66 -7.79 4.40
CA THR A 319 29.59 -9.19 4.81
C THR A 319 30.76 -9.56 5.71
N HIS A 320 30.49 -10.33 6.75
CA HIS A 320 31.52 -10.94 7.58
C HIS A 320 31.50 -12.45 7.33
N ARG A 321 32.56 -12.93 6.70
CA ARG A 321 32.71 -14.32 6.28
C ARG A 321 33.64 -15.07 7.23
N LEU A 322 33.43 -16.38 7.32
CA LEU A 322 34.30 -17.27 8.08
C LEU A 322 35.73 -17.25 7.51
N ASN A 323 36.70 -17.71 8.32
CA ASN A 323 38.12 -17.77 7.97
C ASN A 323 38.75 -16.43 7.53
N ARG A 324 38.09 -15.28 7.81
CA ARG A 324 38.49 -13.96 7.30
C ARG A 324 38.62 -13.92 5.77
N GLU A 325 37.77 -14.68 5.08
CA GLU A 325 37.67 -14.60 3.63
C GLU A 325 37.27 -13.19 3.20
N ARG A 326 37.53 -12.87 1.92
CA ARG A 326 37.33 -11.53 1.37
C ARG A 326 35.90 -11.07 1.63
N MET A 327 35.78 -9.98 2.38
CA MET A 327 34.53 -9.26 2.62
C MET A 327 33.96 -8.77 1.30
N LEU A 328 32.66 -8.99 1.12
CA LEU A 328 31.88 -8.35 0.08
C LEU A 328 31.34 -7.05 0.66
N GLU A 329 31.60 -5.96 -0.04
CA GLU A 329 31.00 -4.66 0.24
C GLU A 329 30.04 -4.35 -0.90
N LEU A 330 28.76 -4.20 -0.54
CA LEU A 330 27.68 -3.91 -1.47
C LEU A 330 27.26 -2.47 -1.29
N ASP A 331 27.39 -1.67 -2.35
CA ASP A 331 26.83 -0.33 -2.43
C ASP A 331 25.45 -0.40 -3.08
N MET A 332 24.42 -0.19 -2.27
CA MET A 332 23.02 -0.28 -2.67
C MET A 332 22.41 1.12 -2.72
N SER A 333 21.47 1.33 -3.64
CA SER A 333 20.71 2.58 -3.76
C SER A 333 19.22 2.28 -3.83
N TYR A 334 18.46 3.00 -3.00
CA TYR A 334 17.01 2.86 -2.85
C TYR A 334 16.31 4.19 -3.10
N PRO A 335 15.13 4.18 -3.75
CA PRO A 335 14.42 5.40 -4.14
C PRO A 335 13.58 6.00 -3.01
N THR A 336 14.22 6.24 -1.86
CA THR A 336 13.61 6.83 -0.67
C THR A 336 14.64 7.66 0.07
N MET A 337 14.21 8.70 0.76
CA MET A 337 15.03 9.46 1.72
C MET A 337 14.77 9.04 3.17
N VAL A 338 13.76 8.19 3.40
CA VAL A 338 13.37 7.73 4.73
C VAL A 338 14.13 6.46 5.07
N LEU A 339 14.96 6.55 6.11
CA LEU A 339 15.55 5.37 6.73
C LEU A 339 14.48 4.66 7.53
N SER A 340 13.78 3.69 6.95
CA SER A 340 12.74 2.89 7.60
C SER A 340 13.17 1.44 7.84
N SER A 341 12.50 0.73 8.75
CA SER A 341 12.75 -0.70 8.97
C SER A 341 12.43 -1.56 7.73
N LYS A 342 11.49 -1.12 6.89
CA LYS A 342 11.21 -1.74 5.58
C LYS A 342 12.39 -1.60 4.63
N LEU A 343 12.98 -0.40 4.54
CA LEU A 343 14.19 -0.18 3.74
C LEU A 343 15.32 -1.11 4.21
N CYS A 344 15.51 -1.26 5.53
CA CYS A 344 16.48 -2.18 6.10
C CYS A 344 16.22 -3.64 5.66
N LEU A 345 14.97 -4.09 5.68
CA LEU A 345 14.60 -5.44 5.26
C LEU A 345 14.82 -5.65 3.74
N SER A 346 14.48 -4.66 2.91
CA SER A 346 14.75 -4.72 1.47
C SER A 346 16.26 -4.78 1.16
N ALA A 347 17.07 -4.00 1.89
CA ALA A 347 18.53 -4.06 1.81
C ALA A 347 19.11 -5.37 2.29
N LEU A 348 18.57 -5.94 3.36
CA LEU A 348 18.95 -7.27 3.83
C LEU A 348 18.69 -8.34 2.76
N ARG A 349 17.50 -8.36 2.16
CA ARG A 349 17.14 -9.34 1.11
C ARG A 349 18.03 -9.22 -0.11
N SER A 350 18.26 -7.98 -0.57
CA SER A 350 19.16 -7.70 -1.69
C SER A 350 20.58 -8.20 -1.40
N ALA A 351 21.04 -8.04 -0.14
CA ALA A 351 22.37 -8.48 0.27
C ALA A 351 22.48 -10.01 0.31
N VAL A 352 21.46 -10.68 0.87
CA VAL A 352 21.40 -12.15 0.92
C VAL A 352 21.39 -12.73 -0.48
N GLN A 353 20.58 -12.18 -1.40
CA GLN A 353 20.52 -12.61 -2.79
C GLN A 353 21.89 -12.43 -3.49
N ALA A 354 22.53 -11.27 -3.33
CA ALA A 354 23.86 -11.05 -3.91
C ALA A 354 24.90 -12.03 -3.35
N CYS A 355 24.84 -12.35 -2.05
CA CYS A 355 25.71 -13.36 -1.45
C CYS A 355 25.44 -14.77 -2.00
N GLU A 356 24.18 -15.09 -2.31
CA GLU A 356 23.78 -16.38 -2.90
C GLU A 356 24.30 -16.50 -4.35
N GLU A 357 24.09 -15.47 -5.17
CA GLU A 357 24.54 -15.40 -6.56
C GLU A 357 26.08 -15.48 -6.68
N ASP A 358 26.80 -14.86 -5.75
CA ASP A 358 28.27 -14.93 -5.67
C ASP A 358 28.80 -16.21 -4.99
N GLY A 359 27.92 -17.11 -4.52
CA GLY A 359 28.30 -18.35 -3.83
C GLY A 359 28.93 -18.15 -2.44
N GLN A 360 28.73 -16.99 -1.82
CA GLN A 360 29.30 -16.59 -0.52
C GLN A 360 28.32 -16.75 0.65
N LEU A 361 27.07 -17.12 0.40
CA LEU A 361 26.08 -17.23 1.47
C LEU A 361 26.45 -18.32 2.49
N GLY A 362 27.08 -19.40 2.04
CA GLY A 362 27.43 -20.56 2.87
C GLY A 362 28.49 -20.31 3.95
N ASP A 363 29.22 -19.21 3.87
CA ASP A 363 30.22 -18.82 4.87
C ASP A 363 30.03 -17.39 5.42
N THR A 364 28.97 -16.70 4.98
CA THR A 364 28.56 -15.40 5.53
C THR A 364 27.81 -15.61 6.85
N VAL A 365 28.36 -15.08 7.94
CA VAL A 365 27.83 -15.26 9.31
C VAL A 365 27.35 -13.96 9.94
N ARG A 366 27.62 -12.83 9.29
CA ARG A 366 27.11 -11.53 9.70
C ARG A 366 26.96 -10.58 8.52
N LEU A 367 25.90 -9.78 8.54
CA LEU A 367 25.67 -8.64 7.67
C LEU A 367 25.56 -7.39 8.54
N GLN A 368 26.28 -6.33 8.16
CA GLN A 368 26.14 -5.02 8.79
C GLN A 368 25.92 -3.97 7.71
N ALA A 369 24.87 -3.18 7.86
CA ALA A 369 24.54 -2.11 6.94
C ALA A 369 24.71 -0.75 7.60
N SER A 370 25.21 0.22 6.82
CA SER A 370 25.36 1.61 7.25
C SER A 370 24.88 2.56 6.16
N SER A 371 24.45 3.76 6.57
CA SER A 371 24.18 4.83 5.63
C SER A 371 25.48 5.32 5.01
N SER A 372 25.56 5.38 3.69
CA SER A 372 26.76 5.89 3.01
C SER A 372 27.03 7.37 3.30
N ARG A 373 26.01 8.11 3.77
CA ARG A 373 26.13 9.54 4.08
C ARG A 373 26.55 9.81 5.52
N SER A 374 26.02 9.07 6.49
CA SER A 374 26.27 9.31 7.92
C SER A 374 27.15 8.26 8.60
N GLU A 375 27.44 7.16 7.91
CA GLU A 375 28.13 5.97 8.43
C GLU A 375 27.44 5.32 9.65
N LEU A 376 26.23 5.76 10.00
CA LEU A 376 25.45 5.18 11.09
C LEU A 376 24.89 3.81 10.69
N GLU A 377 24.93 2.86 11.61
CA GLU A 377 24.46 1.48 11.41
C GLU A 377 22.94 1.44 11.21
N LEU A 378 22.47 1.04 10.03
CA LEU A 378 21.06 0.90 9.71
C LEU A 378 20.46 -0.41 10.22
N PHE A 379 21.17 -1.51 10.04
CA PHE A 379 20.80 -2.80 10.61
C PHE A 379 22.02 -3.71 10.76
N SER A 380 21.86 -4.71 11.60
CA SER A 380 22.78 -5.84 11.71
C SER A 380 22.01 -7.15 11.73
N LEU A 381 22.64 -8.17 11.15
CA LEU A 381 22.20 -9.55 11.27
C LEU A 381 23.41 -10.41 11.62
N ASP A 382 23.31 -11.14 12.73
CA ASP A 382 24.42 -11.87 13.32
C ASP A 382 24.02 -13.31 13.63
N PHE A 383 24.89 -14.26 13.27
CA PHE A 383 24.84 -15.63 13.75
C PHE A 383 25.63 -15.73 15.05
N ASP A 384 25.13 -16.53 16.00
CA ASP A 384 25.80 -16.71 17.29
C ASP A 384 27.05 -17.62 17.17
N VAL A 385 27.73 -17.85 18.30
CA VAL A 385 29.02 -18.56 18.41
C VAL A 385 29.07 -19.90 17.67
N TRP A 386 27.94 -20.59 17.50
CA TRP A 386 27.87 -21.87 16.78
C TRP A 386 28.41 -21.79 15.35
N ALA A 387 28.23 -20.66 14.66
CA ALA A 387 28.66 -20.48 13.27
C ALA A 387 30.19 -20.48 13.12
N TYR A 388 30.90 -20.15 14.20
CA TYR A 388 32.37 -20.09 14.26
C TYR A 388 33.00 -21.40 14.74
N THR A 389 32.19 -22.42 15.05
CA THR A 389 32.69 -23.75 15.44
C THR A 389 33.21 -24.53 14.23
N GLN A 390 33.96 -25.60 14.47
CA GLN A 390 34.48 -26.45 13.39
C GLN A 390 33.37 -27.14 12.57
N SER A 391 32.25 -27.51 13.21
CA SER A 391 31.10 -28.11 12.53
C SER A 391 30.30 -27.10 11.69
N ARG A 392 30.42 -25.79 12.01
CA ARG A 392 29.66 -24.69 11.38
C ARG A 392 28.16 -24.96 11.33
N ALA A 393 27.67 -25.67 12.34
CA ALA A 393 26.32 -26.14 12.40
C ALA A 393 25.87 -26.33 13.84
N ILE A 394 24.58 -26.13 14.05
CA ILE A 394 23.91 -26.47 15.30
C ILE A 394 23.52 -27.95 15.21
N GLU A 395 24.10 -28.79 16.06
CA GLU A 395 23.81 -30.22 16.12
C GLU A 395 23.16 -30.53 17.47
N VAL A 396 21.97 -31.11 17.43
CA VAL A 396 21.22 -31.50 18.62
C VAL A 396 20.96 -33.01 18.61
N LYS A 397 20.93 -33.63 19.80
CA LYS A 397 20.72 -35.07 19.94
C LYS A 397 19.31 -35.49 19.51
N ASP A 398 18.32 -34.69 19.87
CA ASP A 398 16.93 -34.90 19.49
C ASP A 398 16.64 -34.13 18.19
N PRO A 399 15.78 -34.66 17.29
CA PRO A 399 15.36 -33.92 16.11
C PRO A 399 14.81 -32.53 16.47
N ILE A 400 15.27 -31.52 15.76
CA ILE A 400 14.65 -30.20 15.77
C ILE A 400 13.28 -30.40 15.15
N VAL A 401 12.22 -30.14 15.91
CA VAL A 401 10.84 -30.24 15.42
C VAL A 401 10.40 -28.89 14.86
N SER A 402 10.78 -27.81 15.54
CA SER A 402 10.50 -26.45 15.12
C SER A 402 11.54 -25.47 15.65
N VAL A 403 11.67 -24.35 14.94
CA VAL A 403 12.42 -23.17 15.37
C VAL A 403 11.43 -22.13 15.83
N TRP A 404 11.69 -21.55 17.00
CA TRP A 404 10.88 -20.49 17.56
C TRP A 404 11.40 -19.14 17.08
N CYS A 405 10.51 -18.29 16.60
CA CYS A 405 10.81 -16.97 16.10
C CYS A 405 10.11 -15.94 16.99
N GLY A 406 10.89 -15.10 17.65
CA GLY A 406 10.40 -13.90 18.35
C GLY A 406 10.77 -12.66 17.56
N PHE A 407 9.81 -11.78 17.31
CA PHE A 407 10.06 -10.52 16.61
C PHE A 407 9.35 -9.35 17.29
N GLU A 408 9.93 -8.17 17.09
CA GLU A 408 9.38 -6.88 17.52
C GLU A 408 9.05 -6.08 16.27
N HIS A 409 7.89 -5.41 16.25
CA HIS A 409 7.51 -4.51 15.17
C HIS A 409 6.86 -3.25 15.70
N TYR A 410 6.90 -2.19 14.90
CA TYR A 410 6.26 -0.93 15.23
C TYR A 410 4.80 -0.93 14.81
N GLN A 411 3.90 -0.61 15.75
CA GLN A 411 2.47 -0.50 15.51
C GLN A 411 1.90 0.69 16.30
N ALA A 412 1.41 1.70 15.59
CA ALA A 412 0.67 2.84 16.16
C ALA A 412 1.40 3.53 17.34
N GLY A 413 2.67 3.90 17.17
CA GLY A 413 3.41 4.60 18.22
C GLY A 413 4.20 3.71 19.17
N VAL A 414 3.94 2.40 19.21
CA VAL A 414 4.52 1.48 20.19
C VAL A 414 5.19 0.27 19.54
N ILE A 415 6.19 -0.29 20.23
CA ILE A 415 6.84 -1.54 19.84
C ILE A 415 6.05 -2.71 20.42
N VAL A 416 5.59 -3.60 19.56
CA VAL A 416 4.82 -4.81 19.93
C VAL A 416 5.67 -6.04 19.65
N ARG A 417 5.60 -7.03 20.55
CA ARG A 417 6.31 -8.31 20.42
C ARG A 417 5.35 -9.43 20.03
N HIS A 418 5.77 -10.28 19.10
CA HIS A 418 5.06 -11.48 18.71
C HIS A 418 6.01 -12.66 18.57
N GLU A 419 5.43 -13.86 18.70
CA GLU A 419 6.15 -15.11 18.63
C GLU A 419 5.39 -16.12 17.77
N PHE A 420 6.11 -16.92 17.01
CA PHE A 420 5.57 -18.03 16.23
C PHE A 420 6.65 -19.11 16.05
N SER A 421 6.28 -20.27 15.48
CA SER A 421 7.22 -21.35 15.21
C SER A 421 7.16 -21.82 13.76
N ILE A 422 8.33 -22.06 13.16
CA ILE A 422 8.44 -22.68 11.83
C ILE A 422 8.88 -24.14 12.01
N PRO A 423 8.19 -25.11 11.40
CA PRO A 423 8.63 -26.50 11.42
C PRO A 423 9.92 -26.66 10.61
N VAL A 424 10.88 -27.40 11.16
CA VAL A 424 12.16 -27.65 10.49
C VAL A 424 12.47 -29.13 10.60
N PRO A 425 12.70 -29.86 9.49
CA PRO A 425 13.04 -31.27 9.56
C PRO A 425 14.54 -31.47 9.82
N GLY A 426 14.89 -32.35 10.76
CA GLY A 426 16.26 -32.83 10.94
C GLY A 426 16.85 -32.58 12.33
N SER A 427 18.12 -32.93 12.52
CA SER A 427 18.85 -32.76 13.80
C SER A 427 20.02 -31.78 13.68
N LYS A 428 20.15 -31.12 12.53
CA LYS A 428 21.28 -30.25 12.18
C LYS A 428 20.78 -28.99 11.48
N LEU A 429 21.37 -27.85 11.81
CA LEU A 429 21.21 -26.59 11.08
C LEU A 429 22.58 -26.03 10.70
N SER A 430 22.87 -26.02 9.41
CA SER A 430 24.02 -25.38 8.78
C SER A 430 23.77 -23.90 8.51
N ILE A 431 24.81 -23.16 8.14
CA ILE A 431 24.72 -21.73 7.78
C ILE A 431 23.68 -21.46 6.68
N PRO A 432 23.67 -22.18 5.53
CA PRO A 432 22.63 -21.99 4.51
C PRO A 432 21.21 -22.25 5.04
N GLU A 433 21.02 -23.28 5.87
CA GLU A 433 19.71 -23.62 6.43
C GLU A 433 19.20 -22.52 7.39
N VAL A 434 20.09 -21.87 8.14
CA VAL A 434 19.72 -20.72 8.98
C VAL A 434 19.34 -19.50 8.15
N TRP A 435 20.03 -19.22 7.04
CA TRP A 435 19.63 -18.17 6.10
C TRP A 435 18.25 -18.43 5.49
N GLU A 436 17.99 -19.67 5.09
CA GLU A 436 16.67 -20.08 4.57
C GLU A 436 15.55 -19.92 5.61
N LEU A 437 15.84 -20.25 6.88
CA LEU A 437 14.89 -20.05 7.98
C LEU A 437 14.60 -18.57 8.23
N LEU A 438 15.62 -17.70 8.19
CA LEU A 438 15.43 -16.26 8.32
C LEU A 438 14.52 -15.74 7.20
N ARG A 439 14.74 -16.15 5.94
CA ARG A 439 13.88 -15.78 4.80
C ARG A 439 12.43 -16.19 5.05
N LYS A 440 12.18 -17.46 5.41
CA LYS A 440 10.84 -17.97 5.73
C LYS A 440 10.17 -17.22 6.88
N CYS A 441 10.93 -16.79 7.89
CA CYS A 441 10.37 -16.00 8.99
C CYS A 441 9.92 -14.61 8.53
N PHE A 442 10.70 -13.92 7.68
CA PHE A 442 10.28 -12.64 7.13
C PHE A 442 9.08 -12.79 6.19
N ASP A 443 9.08 -13.81 5.32
CA ASP A 443 7.97 -14.09 4.42
C ASP A 443 6.68 -14.35 5.21
N HIS A 444 6.74 -15.17 6.27
CA HIS A 444 5.58 -15.44 7.14
C HIS A 444 5.02 -14.18 7.83
N ILE A 445 5.88 -13.21 8.18
CA ILE A 445 5.44 -11.93 8.76
C ILE A 445 4.76 -11.07 7.69
N GLU A 446 5.36 -10.96 6.51
CA GLU A 446 4.86 -10.12 5.41
C GLU A 446 3.60 -10.70 4.75
N GLU A 447 3.48 -12.03 4.63
CA GLU A 447 2.27 -12.70 4.14
C GLU A 447 1.05 -12.38 5.01
N ARG A 448 1.25 -12.20 6.33
CA ARG A 448 0.17 -11.80 7.25
C ARG A 448 -0.14 -10.31 7.16
N ASN A 449 0.90 -9.48 7.08
CA ASN A 449 0.76 -8.06 6.87
C ASN A 449 2.03 -7.47 6.22
N PRO A 450 1.98 -7.12 4.92
CA PRO A 450 3.15 -6.62 4.18
C PRO A 450 3.55 -5.19 4.60
N THR A 451 2.75 -4.56 5.47
CA THR A 451 3.08 -3.25 6.04
C THR A 451 3.83 -3.33 7.36
N THR A 452 4.03 -4.54 7.92
CA THR A 452 4.72 -4.75 9.20
C THR A 452 6.13 -4.19 9.19
N ARG A 453 6.43 -3.31 10.15
CA ARG A 453 7.72 -2.65 10.32
C ARG A 453 8.57 -3.43 11.32
N VAL A 454 9.28 -4.46 10.85
CA VAL A 454 10.07 -5.36 11.72
C VAL A 454 11.31 -4.65 12.26
N MET A 455 11.36 -4.48 13.58
CA MET A 455 12.45 -3.81 14.31
C MET A 455 13.53 -4.78 14.76
N SER A 456 13.13 -5.97 15.18
CA SER A 456 14.07 -7.03 15.54
C SER A 456 13.44 -8.39 15.29
N LEU A 457 14.27 -9.38 14.96
CA LEU A 457 13.86 -10.77 14.79
C LEU A 457 14.93 -11.69 15.36
N LYS A 458 14.51 -12.69 16.14
CA LYS A 458 15.42 -13.61 16.85
C LYS A 458 14.92 -15.04 16.68
N LEU A 459 15.85 -15.93 16.35
CA LEU A 459 15.57 -17.36 16.19
C LEU A 459 16.12 -18.16 17.38
N TYR A 460 15.30 -19.06 17.90
CA TYR A 460 15.59 -19.88 19.08
C TYR A 460 15.32 -21.35 18.78
N LEU A 461 16.15 -22.23 19.36
CA LEU A 461 15.82 -23.64 19.46
C LEU A 461 14.97 -23.89 20.70
N GLN A 462 14.10 -24.89 20.64
CA GLN A 462 13.25 -25.27 21.77
C GLN A 462 14.13 -25.55 23.01
N LYS A 463 13.86 -24.85 24.12
CA LYS A 463 14.62 -24.86 25.40
C LYS A 463 15.89 -23.99 25.46
N TRP A 464 16.22 -23.21 24.43
CA TRP A 464 17.35 -22.30 24.48
C TRP A 464 16.92 -20.88 24.88
N ASP A 465 17.56 -20.31 25.89
CA ASP A 465 17.32 -18.93 26.32
C ASP A 465 18.05 -17.89 25.44
N LYS A 466 18.97 -18.36 24.60
CA LYS A 466 19.78 -17.53 23.71
C LYS A 466 19.41 -17.77 22.25
N ALA A 467 19.23 -16.68 21.52
CA ALA A 467 18.97 -16.73 20.09
C ALA A 467 20.23 -17.18 19.34
N PHE A 468 20.07 -18.11 18.38
CA PHE A 468 21.17 -18.57 17.55
C PHE A 468 21.39 -17.69 16.32
N ALA A 469 20.39 -16.88 15.93
CA ALA A 469 20.51 -15.83 14.93
C ALA A 469 19.64 -14.64 15.34
N ALA A 470 20.11 -13.42 15.05
CA ALA A 470 19.38 -12.19 15.37
C ALA A 470 19.54 -11.14 14.28
N TYR A 471 18.43 -10.53 13.88
CA TYR A 471 18.33 -9.32 13.08
C TYR A 471 17.88 -8.15 13.95
N ARG A 472 18.49 -6.98 13.77
CA ARG A 472 18.17 -5.75 14.51
C ARG A 472 18.29 -4.53 13.61
N VAL A 473 17.34 -3.63 13.75
CA VAL A 473 17.35 -2.30 13.15
C VAL A 473 18.09 -1.32 14.08
N GLY A 474 18.87 -0.42 13.50
CA GLY A 474 19.62 0.61 14.21
C GLY A 474 18.76 1.76 14.73
N VAL A 475 19.26 2.49 15.73
CA VAL A 475 18.49 3.48 16.51
C VAL A 475 18.04 4.70 15.69
N GLN A 476 18.80 5.06 14.65
CA GLN A 476 18.49 6.19 13.76
C GLN A 476 17.46 5.87 12.68
N VAL A 477 16.96 4.64 12.61
CA VAL A 477 15.90 4.27 11.66
C VAL A 477 14.57 4.77 12.20
N ASN A 478 13.86 5.53 11.37
CA ASN A 478 12.55 6.05 11.68
C ASN A 478 11.54 4.90 11.80
N ASN A 479 10.71 4.99 12.84
CA ASN A 479 9.75 3.96 13.22
C ASN A 479 8.43 4.12 12.49
#